data_AF-A0A6C0F4E4-F1
#
_entry.id   AF-A0A6C0F4E4-F1
#
_cell.length_a   1.000
_cell.length_b   1.000
_cell.length_c   1.000
_cell.angle_alpha   90.00
_cell.angle_beta   90.00
_cell.angle_gamma   90.00
#
_symmetry.space_group_name_H-M   'P 1'
#
loop_
_entity.id
_entity.type
_entity.pdbx_description
1 polymer ?
#
loop_
_entity_poly.entity_id
_entity_poly.type
_entity_poly.pdbx_seq_one_letter_code
_entity_poly.pdbx_strand_id
1 'polypeptide(L)'
;MATQLILKNADKLNDVNLGNFITVPIPNYGRNAQKSFFLHRELVHTKESAKRLGIYRHCKPYKGHFLDYIVGKEFATLEDWVEECGYASMDDVMFGFNKFDGNHTYITLNQLIDHLDPMPPMILNQDPEMVELTKFVTKLHVDELSLTSLMVRTHTYGLLTYTEYMEE
;
A
#
# COMPACT_ATOMS: atom_id res chain seq x y z
N MET A 1 7.96 -4.42 -2.91
CA MET A 1 8.39 -3.05 -3.28
C MET A 1 7.70 -1.93 -2.49
N ALA A 2 6.52 -2.17 -1.90
CA ALA A 2 5.81 -1.19 -1.06
C ALA A 2 6.70 -0.56 0.02
N THR A 3 7.52 -1.38 0.69
CA THR A 3 8.49 -0.92 1.70
C THR A 3 9.38 0.23 1.24
N GLN A 4 10.04 0.11 0.08
CA GLN A 4 10.99 1.13 -0.37
C GLN A 4 10.29 2.44 -0.75
N LEU A 5 9.13 2.36 -1.40
CA LEU A 5 8.33 3.55 -1.73
C LEU A 5 7.85 4.27 -0.48
N ILE A 6 7.39 3.52 0.53
CA ILE A 6 6.93 4.06 1.82
C ILE A 6 8.08 4.71 2.56
N LEU A 7 9.25 4.04 2.66
CA LEU A 7 10.42 4.59 3.32
C LEU A 7 10.93 5.87 2.62
N LYS A 8 10.93 5.89 1.28
CA LYS A 8 11.32 7.08 0.48
C LYS A 8 10.40 8.27 0.69
N ASN A 9 9.14 8.04 1.06
CA ASN A 9 8.14 9.09 1.29
C ASN A 9 7.70 9.17 2.77
N ALA A 10 8.51 8.66 3.71
CA ALA A 10 8.15 8.56 5.12
C ALA A 10 7.80 9.92 5.77
N ASP A 11 8.46 10.99 5.33
CA ASP A 11 8.22 12.37 5.73
C ASP A 11 6.83 12.88 5.30
N LYS A 12 6.34 12.44 4.14
CA LYS A 12 5.06 12.87 3.57
C LYS A 12 3.85 12.09 4.07
N LEU A 13 4.05 10.94 4.72
CA LEU A 13 2.94 10.08 5.16
C LEU A 13 1.97 10.81 6.10
N ASN A 14 2.46 11.68 6.97
CA ASN A 14 1.60 12.44 7.86
C ASN A 14 0.78 13.53 7.14
N ASP A 15 1.21 13.96 5.95
CA ASP A 15 0.53 14.96 5.14
C ASP A 15 -0.55 14.37 4.22
N VAL A 16 -0.59 13.04 4.08
CA VAL A 16 -1.64 12.35 3.32
C VAL A 16 -3.01 12.75 3.88
N ASN A 17 -3.80 13.46 3.08
CA ASN A 17 -5.15 13.86 3.45
C ASN A 17 -6.11 12.69 3.21
N LEU A 18 -6.35 11.90 4.25
CA LEU A 18 -7.26 10.74 4.16
C LEU A 18 -8.69 11.17 3.75
N GLY A 19 -9.08 12.42 4.00
CA GLY A 19 -10.37 13.00 3.62
C GLY A 19 -10.60 13.06 2.12
N ASN A 20 -9.53 12.99 1.31
CA ASN A 20 -9.64 12.89 -0.14
C ASN A 20 -10.01 11.47 -0.61
N PHE A 21 -9.84 10.46 0.25
CA PHE A 21 -10.07 9.05 -0.06
C PHE A 21 -11.35 8.54 0.60
N ILE A 22 -11.65 9.04 1.79
CA ILE A 22 -12.81 8.66 2.57
C ILE A 22 -13.91 9.71 2.38
N THR A 23 -15.14 9.27 2.16
CA THR A 23 -16.29 10.17 1.90
C THR A 23 -16.84 10.81 3.17
N VAL A 24 -16.15 10.67 4.30
CA VAL A 24 -16.61 11.11 5.63
C VAL A 24 -15.59 12.05 6.28
N PRO A 25 -16.03 13.03 7.09
CA PRO A 25 -15.11 13.89 7.81
C PRO A 25 -14.23 13.11 8.79
N ILE A 26 -12.92 13.39 8.79
CA ILE A 26 -12.00 12.86 9.80
C ILE A 26 -12.25 13.58 11.13
N PRO A 27 -12.48 12.88 12.25
CA PRO A 27 -12.54 13.49 13.57
C PRO A 27 -11.24 14.21 13.95
N ASN A 28 -11.34 15.27 14.75
CA ASN A 28 -10.16 15.99 15.23
C ASN A 28 -9.44 15.20 16.34
N TYR A 29 -8.44 14.40 15.96
CA TYR A 29 -7.64 13.60 16.89
C TYR A 29 -6.53 14.37 17.62
N GLY A 30 -6.46 15.70 17.43
CA GLY A 30 -5.44 16.55 18.03
C GLY A 30 -4.08 16.49 17.32
N ARG A 31 -3.21 17.46 17.65
CA ARG A 31 -1.92 17.69 16.93
C ARG A 31 -0.93 16.53 17.00
N ASN A 32 -1.06 15.66 18.01
CA ASN A 32 -0.11 14.56 18.25
C ASN A 32 -0.58 13.23 17.67
N ALA A 33 -1.76 13.17 17.03
CA ALA A 33 -2.21 11.96 16.38
C ALA A 33 -1.38 11.73 15.11
N GLN A 34 -0.56 10.68 15.14
CA GLN A 34 0.19 10.22 13.97
C GLN A 34 -0.59 9.12 13.26
N LYS A 35 -0.50 9.12 11.92
CA LYS A 35 -0.98 8.01 11.10
C LYS A 35 0.00 6.85 11.25
N SER A 36 -0.52 5.64 11.21
CA SER A 36 0.28 4.41 11.31
C SER A 36 -0.27 3.34 10.39
N PHE A 37 0.57 2.35 10.13
CA PHE A 37 0.14 1.06 9.59
C PHE A 37 -0.46 0.22 10.72
N PHE A 38 -1.53 -0.49 10.43
CA PHE A 38 -2.20 -1.42 11.33
C PHE A 38 -2.92 -2.47 10.49
N LEU A 39 -3.43 -3.53 11.12
CA LEU A 39 -4.02 -4.66 10.40
C LEU A 39 -5.55 -4.56 10.39
N HIS A 40 -6.17 -4.94 9.27
CA HIS A 40 -7.62 -4.91 9.09
C HIS A 40 -8.37 -5.65 10.21
N ARG A 41 -7.83 -6.76 10.73
CA ARG A 41 -8.43 -7.49 11.87
C ARG A 41 -8.67 -6.63 13.11
N GLU A 42 -7.90 -5.58 13.33
CA GLU A 42 -8.04 -4.75 14.53
C GLU A 42 -9.35 -3.95 14.52
N LEU A 43 -9.94 -3.73 13.35
CA LEU A 43 -11.12 -2.88 13.15
C LEU A 43 -12.41 -3.46 13.73
N VAL A 44 -12.48 -4.77 13.95
CA VAL A 44 -13.67 -5.44 14.51
C VAL A 44 -13.61 -5.55 16.05
N HIS A 45 -12.58 -4.98 16.68
CA HIS A 45 -12.35 -5.07 18.11
C HIS A 45 -12.32 -3.70 18.78
N THR A 46 -12.54 -3.67 20.09
CA THR A 46 -12.11 -2.52 20.91
C THR A 46 -10.62 -2.61 21.17
N LYS A 47 -10.01 -1.51 21.61
CA LYS A 47 -8.59 -1.47 21.99
C LYS A 47 -8.25 -2.52 23.04
N GLU A 48 -9.09 -2.66 24.07
CA GLU A 48 -8.91 -3.60 25.18
C GLU A 48 -9.04 -5.05 24.71
N SER A 49 -9.97 -5.31 23.79
CA SER A 49 -10.14 -6.63 23.19
C SER A 49 -8.94 -6.99 22.30
N ALA A 50 -8.50 -6.07 21.44
CA ALA A 50 -7.35 -6.27 20.57
C ALA A 50 -6.05 -6.52 21.37
N LYS A 51 -5.85 -5.80 22.47
CA LYS A 51 -4.74 -6.05 23.41
C LYS A 51 -4.80 -7.43 24.03
N ARG A 52 -5.96 -7.84 24.54
CA ARG A 52 -6.14 -9.14 25.20
C ARG A 52 -5.90 -10.31 24.25
N LEU A 53 -6.30 -10.15 22.99
CA LEU A 53 -6.10 -11.13 21.93
C LEU A 53 -4.69 -11.08 21.32
N GLY A 54 -3.83 -10.14 21.73
CA GLY A 54 -2.47 -10.00 21.21
C GLY A 54 -2.40 -9.49 19.77
N ILE A 55 -3.49 -8.91 19.26
CA ILE A 55 -3.61 -8.47 17.86
C ILE A 55 -3.45 -6.96 17.67
N TYR A 56 -3.38 -6.18 18.76
CA TYR A 56 -3.14 -4.74 18.71
C TYR A 56 -1.69 -4.46 18.30
N ARG A 57 -1.47 -4.09 17.04
CA ARG A 57 -0.14 -3.97 16.42
C ARG A 57 -0.12 -2.78 15.48
N HIS A 58 0.68 -1.77 15.79
CA HIS A 58 0.77 -0.57 14.94
C HIS A 58 2.22 -0.29 14.60
N CYS A 59 2.45 -0.02 13.33
CA CYS A 59 3.76 0.14 12.74
C CYS A 59 3.91 1.50 12.06
N LYS A 60 5.10 2.07 12.06
CA LYS A 60 5.42 3.30 11.33
C LYS A 60 6.86 3.30 10.82
N PRO A 61 7.17 4.06 9.76
CA PRO A 61 8.55 4.27 9.35
C PRO A 61 9.35 4.94 10.46
N TYR A 62 10.58 4.47 10.65
CA TYR A 62 11.50 4.95 11.66
C TYR A 62 12.92 4.70 11.17
N LYS A 63 13.72 5.76 10.98
CA LYS A 63 15.16 5.68 10.66
C LYS A 63 15.52 4.68 9.54
N GLY A 64 14.78 4.72 8.42
CA GLY A 64 15.04 3.85 7.25
C GLY A 64 14.56 2.41 7.39
N HIS A 65 13.78 2.10 8.42
CA HIS A 65 13.14 0.82 8.66
C HIS A 65 11.76 1.06 9.28
N PHE A 66 11.15 0.03 9.89
CA PHE A 66 9.82 0.09 10.47
C PHE A 66 9.84 -0.19 11.96
N LEU A 67 9.08 0.57 12.75
CA LEU A 67 8.94 0.38 14.19
C LEU A 67 7.49 0.04 14.52
N ASP A 68 7.28 -1.16 15.06
CA ASP A 68 6.07 -1.48 15.80
C ASP A 68 6.17 -0.87 17.20
N TYR A 69 5.56 0.29 17.37
CA TYR A 69 5.68 1.05 18.61
C TYR A 69 4.74 0.55 19.72
N ILE A 70 3.91 -0.46 19.45
CA ILE A 70 3.09 -1.10 20.48
C ILE A 70 3.91 -2.13 21.24
N VAL A 71 4.73 -2.91 20.53
CA VAL A 71 5.60 -3.93 21.14
C VAL A 71 7.06 -3.50 21.24
N GLY A 72 7.44 -2.37 20.63
CA GLY A 72 8.80 -1.83 20.67
C GLY A 72 9.80 -2.61 19.82
N LYS A 73 9.36 -3.21 18.71
CA LYS A 73 10.20 -4.04 17.82
C LYS A 73 10.40 -3.36 16.48
N GLU A 74 11.63 -3.43 15.97
CA GLU A 74 12.02 -2.90 14.67
C GLU A 74 12.02 -4.01 13.61
N PHE A 75 11.66 -3.64 12.38
CA PHE A 75 11.54 -4.53 11.22
C PHE A 75 12.20 -3.87 10.03
N ALA A 76 12.97 -4.62 9.24
CA ALA A 76 13.65 -4.09 8.07
C ALA A 76 12.62 -3.68 7.00
N THR A 77 11.58 -4.50 6.83
CA THR A 77 10.51 -4.27 5.87
C THR A 77 9.14 -4.30 6.53
N LEU A 78 8.14 -3.71 5.86
CA LEU A 78 6.75 -3.80 6.28
C LEU A 78 6.23 -5.25 6.14
N GLU A 79 6.72 -5.99 5.14
CA GLU A 79 6.44 -7.40 4.93
C GLU A 79 6.88 -8.25 6.15
N ASP A 80 8.08 -8.02 6.69
CA ASP A 80 8.57 -8.73 7.90
C ASP A 80 7.65 -8.48 9.10
N TRP A 81 7.14 -7.25 9.23
CA TRP A 81 6.20 -6.90 10.29
C TRP A 81 4.86 -7.63 10.14
N VAL A 82 4.35 -7.75 8.91
CA VAL A 82 3.10 -8.48 8.61
C VAL A 82 3.27 -9.97 8.90
N GLU A 83 4.39 -10.56 8.50
CA GLU A 83 4.70 -11.98 8.76
C GLU A 83 4.77 -12.27 10.26
N GLU A 84 5.47 -11.43 11.04
CA GLU A 84 5.53 -11.52 12.50
C GLU A 84 4.15 -11.40 13.16
N CYS A 85 3.24 -10.65 12.54
CA CYS A 85 1.86 -10.52 13.02
C CYS A 85 0.98 -11.75 12.71
N GLY A 86 1.53 -12.75 11.99
CA GLY A 86 0.87 -13.99 11.60
C GLY A 86 0.02 -13.87 10.33
N TYR A 87 0.34 -12.92 9.45
CA TYR A 87 -0.39 -12.69 8.20
C TYR A 87 0.40 -13.07 6.96
N ALA A 88 -0.33 -13.49 5.93
CA ALA A 88 0.23 -13.89 4.65
C ALA A 88 0.15 -12.81 3.57
N SER A 89 -0.67 -11.77 3.74
CA SER A 89 -0.91 -10.76 2.70
C SER A 89 -0.72 -9.32 3.19
N MET A 90 -0.11 -8.52 2.33
CA MET A 90 -0.01 -7.07 2.47
C MET A 90 -1.35 -6.36 2.23
N ASP A 91 -2.34 -7.05 1.64
CA ASP A 91 -3.68 -6.51 1.43
C ASP A 91 -4.44 -6.28 2.75
N ASP A 92 -4.05 -6.97 3.82
CA ASP A 92 -4.61 -6.80 5.16
C ASP A 92 -4.06 -5.55 5.88
N VAL A 93 -3.08 -4.86 5.29
CA VAL A 93 -2.48 -3.65 5.85
C VAL A 93 -3.30 -2.42 5.52
N MET A 94 -3.62 -1.67 6.56
CA MET A 94 -4.32 -0.39 6.51
C MET A 94 -3.37 0.73 6.90
N PHE A 95 -3.59 1.92 6.36
CA PHE A 95 -2.86 3.13 6.72
C PHE A 95 -3.81 4.24 7.16
N GLY A 96 -3.56 4.82 8.33
CA GLY A 96 -4.31 5.98 8.81
C GLY A 96 -4.40 6.04 10.31
N PHE A 97 -5.57 6.41 10.83
CA PHE A 97 -5.86 6.41 12.25
C PHE A 97 -6.67 5.17 12.61
N ASN A 98 -6.17 4.40 13.57
CA ASN A 98 -7.00 3.45 14.31
C ASN A 98 -7.06 3.88 15.77
N LYS A 99 -8.16 4.53 16.13
CA LYS A 99 -8.42 5.01 17.51
C LYS A 99 -9.40 4.12 18.27
N PHE A 100 -9.88 3.03 17.66
CA PHE A 100 -10.91 2.15 18.22
C PHE A 100 -12.20 2.89 18.59
N ASP A 101 -12.52 3.95 17.86
CA ASP A 101 -13.68 4.83 18.07
C ASP A 101 -14.81 4.56 17.05
N GLY A 102 -14.64 3.56 16.19
CA GLY A 102 -15.60 3.16 15.16
C GLY A 102 -15.57 4.01 13.89
N ASN A 103 -14.70 5.03 13.81
CA ASN A 103 -14.64 5.91 12.65
C ASN A 103 -13.76 5.31 11.54
N HIS A 104 -14.27 5.28 10.31
CA HIS A 104 -13.48 4.92 9.13
C HIS A 104 -12.50 6.05 8.83
N THR A 105 -11.26 5.94 9.31
CA THR A 105 -10.23 6.98 9.20
C THR A 105 -8.91 6.43 8.69
N TYR A 106 -9.01 5.51 7.72
CA TYR A 106 -7.92 4.77 7.14
C TYR A 106 -8.18 4.47 5.66
N ILE A 107 -7.14 4.05 4.96
CA ILE A 107 -7.16 3.60 3.57
C ILE A 107 -6.39 2.28 3.47
N THR A 108 -6.59 1.54 2.38
CA THR A 108 -5.80 0.34 2.11
C THR A 108 -4.36 0.70 1.71
N LEU A 109 -3.44 -0.25 1.86
CA LEU A 109 -2.06 -0.07 1.41
C LEU A 109 -1.96 0.29 -0.09
N ASN A 110 -2.79 -0.31 -0.94
CA ASN A 110 -2.80 -0.04 -2.38
C ASN A 110 -3.21 1.41 -2.68
N GLN A 111 -4.25 1.92 -2.01
CA GLN A 111 -4.66 3.33 -2.14
C GLN A 111 -3.54 4.30 -1.73
N LEU A 112 -2.77 3.95 -0.70
CA LEU A 112 -1.60 4.74 -0.31
C LEU A 112 -0.50 4.68 -1.38
N ILE A 113 -0.19 3.50 -1.91
CA ILE A 113 0.83 3.34 -2.95
C ILE A 113 0.48 4.16 -4.19
N ASP A 114 -0.76 4.06 -4.67
CA ASP A 114 -1.27 4.83 -5.82
C ASP A 114 -1.17 6.34 -5.59
N HIS A 115 -1.30 6.79 -4.34
CA HIS A 115 -1.13 8.19 -3.98
C HIS A 115 0.34 8.64 -3.96
N LEU A 116 1.24 7.79 -3.49
CA LEU A 116 2.66 8.10 -3.36
C LEU A 116 3.42 8.02 -4.69
N ASP A 117 2.94 7.20 -5.62
CA ASP A 117 3.47 7.07 -6.97
C ASP A 117 2.33 7.17 -8.00
N PRO A 118 1.73 8.36 -8.17
CA PRO A 118 0.62 8.54 -9.08
C PRO A 118 1.08 8.31 -10.51
N MET A 119 0.47 7.35 -11.20
CA MET A 119 0.80 7.09 -12.61
C MET A 119 0.60 8.36 -13.45
N PRO A 120 1.46 8.60 -14.47
CA PRO A 120 1.35 9.76 -15.34
C PRO A 120 -0.06 9.89 -15.95
N PRO A 121 -0.63 11.11 -16.02
CA PRO A 121 -1.99 11.33 -16.50
C PRO A 121 -2.24 10.93 -17.96
N MET A 122 -1.19 10.68 -18.76
CA MET A 122 -1.33 10.15 -20.12
C MET A 122 -1.89 8.73 -20.17
N ILE A 123 -1.82 7.97 -19.07
CA ILE A 123 -2.36 6.60 -18.98
C ILE A 123 -3.84 6.61 -18.59
N LEU A 124 -4.30 7.60 -17.81
CA LEU A 124 -5.69 7.68 -17.29
C LEU A 124 -6.74 8.01 -18.36
N ASN A 125 -6.31 8.50 -19.53
CA ASN A 125 -7.19 8.75 -20.69
C ASN A 125 -7.21 7.60 -21.69
N GLN A 126 -6.57 6.47 -21.38
CA GLN A 126 -6.59 5.27 -22.21
C GLN A 126 -7.69 4.31 -21.74
N ASP A 127 -8.07 3.40 -22.64
CA ASP A 127 -8.99 2.30 -22.38
C ASP A 127 -8.71 1.65 -21.01
N PRO A 128 -9.73 1.36 -20.17
CA PRO A 128 -9.55 0.68 -18.88
C PRO A 128 -8.66 -0.57 -18.94
N GLU A 129 -8.66 -1.29 -20.06
CA GLU A 129 -7.83 -2.47 -20.27
C GLU A 129 -6.34 -2.10 -20.39
N MET A 130 -6.02 -0.96 -21.01
CA MET A 130 -4.66 -0.42 -21.13
C MET A 130 -4.14 0.14 -19.81
N VAL A 131 -5.02 0.64 -18.94
CA VAL A 131 -4.66 1.08 -17.58
C VAL A 131 -4.23 -0.12 -16.74
N GLU A 132 -4.98 -1.22 -16.76
CA GLU A 132 -4.63 -2.46 -16.04
C GLU A 132 -3.35 -3.12 -16.58
N LEU A 133 -3.18 -3.17 -17.91
CA LEU A 133 -1.95 -3.63 -18.54
C LEU A 133 -0.75 -2.76 -18.16
N THR A 134 -0.91 -1.44 -18.10
CA THR A 134 0.18 -0.54 -17.71
C THR A 134 0.53 -0.69 -16.24
N LYS A 135 -0.46 -0.84 -15.34
CA LYS A 135 -0.21 -1.18 -13.93
C LYS A 135 0.57 -2.49 -13.81
N PHE A 136 0.19 -3.51 -14.58
CA PHE A 136 0.88 -4.79 -14.60
C PHE A 136 2.32 -4.66 -15.11
N VAL A 137 2.54 -3.90 -16.19
CA VAL A 137 3.87 -3.66 -16.79
C VAL A 137 4.77 -2.81 -15.89
N THR A 138 4.24 -1.76 -15.25
CA THR A 138 5.01 -0.95 -14.28
C THR A 138 5.38 -1.80 -13.06
N LYS A 139 4.47 -2.66 -12.59
CA LYS A 139 4.73 -3.65 -11.53
C LYS A 139 5.80 -4.68 -11.93
N LEU A 140 5.89 -5.06 -13.20
CA LEU A 140 6.95 -5.95 -13.71
C LEU A 140 8.30 -5.24 -13.89
N HIS A 141 8.32 -3.99 -14.34
CA HIS A 141 9.55 -3.18 -14.44
C HIS A 141 10.20 -2.94 -13.07
N VAL A 142 9.36 -2.86 -12.05
CA VAL A 142 9.73 -2.80 -10.63
C VAL A 142 10.46 -4.08 -10.17
N ASP A 143 10.18 -5.24 -10.76
CA ASP A 143 10.74 -6.54 -10.37
C ASP A 143 11.97 -6.98 -11.21
N GLU A 144 12.71 -6.04 -11.85
CA GLU A 144 13.87 -6.31 -12.74
C GLU A 144 13.60 -7.27 -13.93
N LEU A 145 12.34 -7.52 -14.25
CA LEU A 145 11.97 -8.25 -15.46
C LEU A 145 11.68 -7.26 -16.57
N SER A 146 12.66 -7.07 -17.46
CA SER A 146 12.41 -6.38 -18.73
C SER A 146 11.29 -7.11 -19.49
N LEU A 147 10.41 -6.37 -20.17
CA LEU A 147 9.37 -6.92 -21.07
C LEU A 147 9.95 -7.95 -22.06
N THR A 148 11.18 -7.71 -22.51
CA THR A 148 11.98 -8.59 -23.36
C THR A 148 12.19 -9.98 -22.73
N SER A 149 12.38 -10.05 -21.41
CA SER A 149 12.55 -11.29 -20.65
C SER A 149 11.25 -12.08 -20.48
N LEU A 150 10.10 -11.40 -20.46
CA LEU A 150 8.77 -12.02 -20.34
C LEU A 150 8.32 -12.64 -21.68
N MET A 151 8.65 -11.98 -22.79
CA MET A 151 8.39 -12.47 -24.15
C MET A 151 9.14 -13.78 -24.46
N VAL A 152 10.34 -13.97 -23.90
CA VAL A 152 11.15 -15.18 -24.11
C VAL A 152 10.58 -16.41 -23.38
N ARG A 153 9.86 -16.22 -22.25
CA ARG A 153 9.28 -17.33 -21.48
C ARG A 153 7.93 -17.82 -21.99
N THR A 154 7.21 -17.01 -22.76
CA THR A 154 5.89 -17.36 -23.31
C THR A 154 6.01 -17.98 -24.72
N HIS A 155 6.95 -18.90 -24.91
CA HIS A 155 6.88 -19.84 -26.03
C HIS A 155 5.75 -20.84 -25.78
N THR A 156 4.51 -20.44 -26.02
CA THR A 156 3.44 -21.29 -26.58
C THR A 156 2.18 -20.46 -26.83
N TYR A 157 1.93 -20.22 -28.11
CA TYR A 157 0.66 -19.80 -28.71
C TYR A 157 0.10 -18.41 -28.35
N GLY A 158 0.46 -17.46 -29.23
CA GLY A 158 -0.50 -16.46 -29.72
C GLY A 158 -0.48 -15.12 -29.01
N LEU A 159 0.41 -14.23 -29.46
CA LEU A 159 0.25 -12.78 -29.27
C LEU A 159 0.59 -12.11 -30.59
N LEU A 160 -0.44 -11.57 -31.24
CA LEU A 160 -0.34 -10.64 -32.37
C LEU A 160 0.53 -9.46 -31.92
N THR A 161 1.65 -9.28 -32.62
CA THR A 161 2.62 -8.22 -32.39
C THR A 161 2.03 -6.86 -32.75
N TYR A 162 2.14 -5.93 -31.80
CA TYR A 162 1.74 -4.52 -31.81
C TYR A 162 2.63 -3.68 -32.76
N THR A 163 2.69 -4.06 -34.03
CA THR A 163 3.41 -3.32 -35.09
C THR A 163 2.49 -2.70 -36.13
N GLU A 164 1.17 -2.97 -36.08
CA GLU A 164 0.22 -2.50 -37.11
C GLU A 164 -0.56 -1.22 -36.75
N TYR A 165 -0.31 -0.57 -35.60
CA TYR A 165 -1.06 0.64 -35.18
C TYR A 165 -0.26 1.95 -35.23
N MET A 166 0.86 2.00 -35.95
CA MET A 166 1.64 3.24 -36.17
C MET A 166 1.82 3.62 -37.64
N GLU A 167 1.10 2.96 -38.57
CA GLU A 167 0.97 3.43 -39.95
C GLU A 167 -0.52 3.42 -40.34
N GLU A 168 -1.18 4.56 -40.13
CA GLU A 168 -2.12 5.21 -41.07
C GLU A 168 -2.31 6.69 -40.68
#